data_AF-A5UP77-F1
#
_entry.id   AF-A5UP77-F1
#
_cell.length_a   1.000
_cell.length_b   1.000
_cell.length_c   1.000
_cell.angle_alpha   90.00
_cell.angle_beta   90.00
_cell.angle_gamma   90.00
#
_symmetry.space_group_name_H-M   'P 1'
#
loop_
_entity.id
_entity.type
_entity.pdbx_description
1 polymer ?
#
loop_
_entity_poly.entity_id
_entity_poly.type
_entity_poly.pdbx_seq_one_letter_code
_entity_poly.pdbx_strand_id
1 'polypeptide(L)'
;MRYFEVNGLDASRRVGYGQFNTDHTATIDLFDTEEEKMEHMRGMYKTSPKAFAEWKEWCMYVHLLTDIFGTLEDPKEFDEEKLFAED
;
A
#
# COMPACT_ATOMS: atom_id res chain seq x y z
N MET A 1 -19.82 -7.35 2.03
CA MET A 1 -19.09 -8.05 0.97
C MET A 1 -17.61 -8.01 1.34
N ARG A 2 -16.98 -9.19 1.44
CA ARG A 2 -15.59 -9.55 1.10
C ARG A 2 -14.45 -8.70 1.72
N TYR A 3 -13.42 -9.23 2.41
CA TYR A 3 -13.00 -10.62 2.58
C TYR A 3 -11.87 -10.78 3.63
N PHE A 4 -11.86 -10.07 4.76
CA PHE A 4 -10.85 -10.37 5.80
C PHE A 4 -11.53 -10.59 7.14
N GLU A 5 -12.00 -11.83 7.33
CA GLU A 5 -12.19 -12.35 8.68
C GLU A 5 -10.92 -12.08 9.48
N VAL A 6 -11.13 -11.56 10.67
CA VAL A 6 -10.17 -11.08 11.67
C VAL A 6 -9.32 -12.23 12.24
N ASN A 7 -8.76 -13.06 11.35
CA ASN A 7 -7.96 -14.26 11.61
C ASN A 7 -6.66 -14.28 10.79
N GLY A 8 -6.28 -13.16 10.16
CA GLY A 8 -5.23 -13.14 9.13
C GLY A 8 -4.02 -12.25 9.38
N LEU A 9 -4.01 -11.41 10.42
CA LEU A 9 -2.83 -10.64 10.81
C LEU A 9 -1.98 -11.44 11.80
N ASP A 10 -1.73 -12.69 11.45
CA ASP A 10 -0.62 -13.41 12.04
C ASP A 10 0.64 -12.68 11.55
N ALA A 11 1.40 -12.06 12.47
CA ALA A 11 2.60 -11.28 12.14
C ALA A 11 3.63 -12.06 11.30
N SER A 12 3.43 -13.38 11.10
CA SER A 12 4.23 -14.25 10.25
C SER A 12 3.68 -14.52 8.83
N ARG A 13 2.44 -14.17 8.47
CA ARG A 13 1.84 -14.46 7.13
C ARG A 13 1.55 -13.17 6.35
N ARG A 14 2.57 -12.68 5.63
CA ARG A 14 2.56 -11.39 4.90
C ARG A 14 1.49 -11.36 3.79
N VAL A 15 0.55 -10.40 3.86
CA VAL A 15 -0.50 -10.09 2.87
C VAL A 15 -0.07 -8.96 1.94
N GLY A 16 -0.42 -9.02 0.65
CA GLY A 16 0.10 -8.12 -0.39
C GLY A 16 1.21 -8.77 -1.23
N TYR A 17 2.35 -8.10 -1.40
CA TYR A 17 3.52 -8.64 -2.11
C TYR A 17 4.38 -9.59 -1.26
N GLY A 18 3.87 -10.00 -0.10
CA GLY A 18 4.52 -10.96 0.77
C GLY A 18 5.83 -10.39 1.33
N GLN A 19 6.96 -11.03 1.02
CA GLN A 19 8.25 -10.61 1.57
C GLN A 19 8.66 -9.19 1.12
N PHE A 20 8.22 -8.77 -0.06
CA PHE A 20 8.54 -7.47 -0.65
C PHE A 20 7.74 -6.30 -0.07
N ASN A 21 6.77 -6.56 0.82
CA ASN A 21 6.00 -5.48 1.45
C ASN A 21 6.91 -4.43 2.11
N THR A 22 7.89 -4.91 2.90
CA THR A 22 8.85 -4.05 3.61
C THR A 22 9.80 -3.35 2.65
N ASP A 23 10.20 -4.02 1.57
CA ASP A 23 11.06 -3.43 0.55
C ASP A 23 10.34 -2.29 -0.20
N HIS A 24 9.06 -2.48 -0.52
CA HIS A 24 8.25 -1.45 -1.15
C HIS A 24 8.01 -0.25 -0.23
N THR A 25 7.73 -0.46 1.06
CA THR A 25 7.59 0.65 2.02
C THR A 25 8.90 1.40 2.21
N ALA A 26 10.02 0.68 2.35
CA ALA A 26 11.34 1.30 2.51
C ALA A 26 11.74 2.10 1.25
N THR A 27 11.41 1.58 0.06
CA THR A 27 11.65 2.30 -1.19
C THR A 27 10.84 3.60 -1.25
N ILE A 28 9.56 3.57 -0.85
CA ILE A 28 8.70 4.77 -0.84
C ILE A 28 9.19 5.80 0.19
N ASP A 29 9.66 5.37 1.36
CA ASP A 29 10.23 6.27 2.38
C ASP A 29 11.54 6.93 1.94
N LEU A 30 12.27 6.32 1.01
CA LEU A 30 13.52 6.89 0.45
C LEU A 30 13.29 7.95 -0.63
N PHE A 31 12.08 8.03 -1.20
CA PHE A 31 11.78 9.04 -2.22
C PHE A 31 11.46 10.39 -1.59
N ASP A 32 12.12 11.44 -2.09
CA ASP A 32 11.93 12.81 -1.61
C ASP A 32 10.67 13.46 -2.21
N THR A 33 10.28 13.06 -3.43
CA THR A 33 9.16 13.68 -4.14
C THR A 33 7.89 12.83 -4.11
N GLU A 34 6.73 13.50 -4.11
CA GLU A 34 5.44 12.81 -4.25
C GLU A 34 5.34 12.06 -5.58
N GLU A 35 5.93 12.60 -6.65
CA GLU A 35 5.94 12.02 -7.99
C GLU A 35 6.64 10.65 -8.02
N GLU A 36 7.85 10.54 -7.45
CA GLU A 36 8.59 9.27 -7.38
C GLU A 36 7.84 8.21 -6.56
N LYS A 37 7.23 8.62 -5.45
CA LYS A 37 6.38 7.73 -4.63
C LYS A 37 5.19 7.22 -5.44
N MET A 38 4.49 8.10 -6.15
CA MET A 38 3.33 7.75 -6.98
C MET A 38 3.73 6.87 -8.17
N GLU A 39 4.88 7.11 -8.81
CA GLU A 39 5.39 6.28 -9.90
C GLU A 39 5.64 4.84 -9.44
N HIS A 40 6.31 4.67 -8.29
CA HIS A 40 6.57 3.35 -7.74
C HIS A 40 5.28 2.61 -7.36
N MET A 41 4.36 3.29 -6.67
CA MET A 41 3.04 2.74 -6.32
C MET A 41 2.22 2.39 -7.57
N ARG A 42 2.31 3.18 -8.64
CA ARG A 42 1.72 2.90 -9.95
C ARG A 42 2.31 1.63 -10.56
N GLY A 43 3.63 1.45 -10.49
CA GLY A 43 4.30 0.23 -10.94
C GLY A 43 3.86 -1.02 -10.18
N MET A 44 3.74 -0.92 -8.85
CA MET A 44 3.18 -1.97 -8.01
C MET A 44 1.75 -2.30 -8.44
N TYR A 45 0.88 -1.30 -8.49
CA TYR A 45 -0.53 -1.48 -8.87
C TYR A 45 -0.67 -2.14 -10.25
N LYS A 46 0.08 -1.69 -11.26
CA LYS A 46 0.07 -2.29 -12.61
C LYS A 46 0.51 -3.76 -12.61
N THR A 47 1.41 -4.13 -11.71
CA THR A 47 1.87 -5.53 -11.57
C THR A 47 0.78 -6.42 -10.99
N SER A 48 0.08 -5.97 -9.95
CA SER A 48 -1.03 -6.71 -9.35
C SER A 48 -1.90 -5.78 -8.49
N PRO A 49 -3.07 -5.36 -8.99
CA PRO A 49 -3.99 -4.50 -8.24
C PRO A 49 -4.45 -5.13 -6.93
N LYS A 50 -4.66 -6.46 -6.94
CA LYS A 50 -5.04 -7.22 -5.75
C LYS A 50 -3.94 -7.16 -4.68
N ALA A 51 -2.68 -7.42 -5.06
CA ALA A 51 -1.57 -7.40 -4.11
C ALA A 51 -1.31 -5.98 -3.59
N PHE A 52 -1.50 -4.96 -4.44
CA PHE A 52 -1.43 -3.56 -4.03
C PHE A 52 -2.49 -3.22 -2.97
N ALA A 53 -3.76 -3.59 -3.20
CA ALA A 53 -4.83 -3.35 -2.24
C ALA A 53 -4.57 -4.04 -0.89
N GLU A 54 -4.12 -5.30 -0.91
CA GLU A 54 -3.75 -6.06 0.30
C GLU A 54 -2.52 -5.45 1.01
N TRP A 55 -1.54 -4.94 0.25
CA TRP A 55 -0.36 -4.25 0.80
C TRP A 55 -0.70 -2.88 1.41
N LYS A 56 -1.59 -2.10 0.78
CA LYS A 56 -2.09 -0.83 1.29
C LYS A 56 -2.82 -1.01 2.62
N GLU A 57 -3.72 -1.98 2.69
CA GLU A 57 -4.42 -2.33 3.94
C GLU A 57 -3.43 -2.80 5.03
N TRP A 58 -2.42 -3.58 4.65
CA TRP A 58 -1.33 -3.96 5.55
C TRP A 58 -0.56 -2.75 6.08
N CYS A 59 -0.20 -1.79 5.22
CA CYS A 59 0.48 -0.54 5.63
C CYS A 59 -0.37 0.24 6.64
N MET A 60 -1.67 0.38 6.39
CA MET A 60 -2.60 1.06 7.30
C MET A 60 -2.74 0.33 8.65
N TYR A 61 -2.69 -1.00 8.65
CA TYR A 61 -2.73 -1.81 9.87
C TYR A 61 -1.46 -1.68 10.72
N VAL A 62 -0.28 -1.69 10.09
CA VAL A 62 1.01 -1.57 10.80
C VAL A 62 1.50 -0.13 10.97
N HIS A 63 0.65 0.86 10.63
CA HIS A 63 0.97 2.30 10.70
C HIS A 63 2.21 2.71 9.89
N LEU A 64 2.36 2.16 8.69
CA LEU A 64 3.36 2.58 7.70
C LEU A 64 2.72 3.46 6.63
N LEU A 65 3.50 4.40 6.08
CA LEU A 65 3.05 5.33 5.03
C LEU A 65 1.76 6.08 5.42
N THR A 66 1.63 6.46 6.70
CA THR A 66 0.43 7.12 7.23
C THR A 66 0.21 8.51 6.62
N ASP A 67 1.26 9.12 6.11
CA ASP A 67 1.18 10.37 5.34
C ASP A 67 0.41 10.18 4.02
N ILE A 68 0.49 8.98 3.42
CA ILE A 68 -0.15 8.62 2.15
C ILE A 68 -1.53 7.99 2.39
N PHE A 69 -1.61 6.93 3.21
CA PHE A 69 -2.81 6.10 3.35
C PHE A 69 -3.60 6.35 4.63
N GLY A 70 -3.02 7.04 5.62
CA GLY A 70 -3.59 7.13 6.96
C GLY A 70 -3.51 5.79 7.70
N THR A 71 -4.48 5.52 8.57
CA THR A 71 -4.58 4.28 9.36
C THR A 71 -5.92 3.59 9.10
N LEU A 72 -6.13 2.39 9.63
CA LEU A 72 -7.45 1.72 9.53
C LEU A 72 -8.57 2.50 10.24
N GLU A 73 -8.25 3.25 11.30
CA GLU A 73 -9.21 4.04 12.08
C GLU A 73 -9.46 5.42 11.47
N ASP A 74 -8.42 5.98 10.83
CA ASP A 74 -8.44 7.29 10.17
C ASP A 74 -7.79 7.17 8.78
N PRO A 75 -8.53 6.61 7.80
CA PRO A 75 -8.02 6.42 6.45
C PRO A 75 -7.92 7.76 5.72
N LYS A 76 -6.80 8.01 5.06
CA LYS A 76 -6.70 9.14 4.13
C LYS A 76 -7.32 8.76 2.80
N GLU A 77 -7.97 9.73 2.16
CA GLU A 77 -8.43 9.59 0.79
C GLU A 77 -7.22 9.43 -0.13
N PHE A 78 -6.95 8.18 -0.52
CA PHE A 78 -5.95 7.84 -1.52
C PHE A 78 -6.66 7.66 -2.84
N ASP A 79 -6.54 8.66 -3.69
CA ASP A 79 -7.10 8.65 -5.03
C ASP A 79 -6.29 7.70 -5.92
N GLU A 80 -6.75 6.46 -6.04
CA GLU A 80 -6.15 5.44 -6.91
C GLU A 80 -6.23 5.87 -8.39
N GLU A 81 -7.12 6.79 -8.78
CA GLU A 81 -7.18 7.32 -10.13
C GLU A 81 -5.93 8.16 -10.48
N LYS A 82 -5.27 8.77 -9.48
CA LYS A 82 -3.96 9.43 -9.68
C LYS A 82 -2.85 8.47 -10.10
N LEU A 83 -2.98 7.17 -9.79
CA LEU A 83 -2.06 6.17 -10.31
C LEU A 83 -2.20 5.97 -11.82
N PHE A 84 -3.24 6.51 -12.46
CA PHE A 84 -3.49 6.39 -13.90
C PHE A 84 -3.51 7.72 -14.64
N ALA A 85 -3.33 8.85 -13.96
CA ALA A 85 -3.14 10.13 -14.63
C ALA A 85 -1.89 10.03 -15.53
N GLU A 86 -2.12 9.78 -16.81
CA GLU A 86 -1.15 9.99 -17.88
C GLU A 86 -0.91 11.50 -17.95
N ASP A 87 0.36 11.90 -17.94
CA ASP A 87 0.77 13.27 -18.28
C ASP A 87 0.44 13.56 -19.75
#